data_AF-A0A3M7SUK4-F1
#
_entry.id   AF-A0A3M7SUK4-F1
#
_cell.length_a   1.000
_cell.length_b   1.000
_cell.length_c   1.000
_cell.angle_alpha   90.00
_cell.angle_beta   90.00
_cell.angle_gamma   90.00
#
_symmetry.space_group_name_H-M   'P 1'
#
loop_
_entity.id
_entity.type
_entity.pdbx_description
1 polymer ?
#
loop_
_entity_poly.entity_id
_entity_poly.type
_entity_poly.pdbx_seq_one_letter_code
_entity_poly.pdbx_strand_id
1 'polypeptide(L)'
;MSLNSKNPFETNDDDYKFGNRNRPEDDDIRFIQEKIGKVENDSLESTTRALRVLNETQEIGAKTAVELHRQGEQLSRVDERLDDVNNTLNSTQKNLNQVKSVFGGLKNKFFGWSSKNVSTESKKSEIKRDAVSVNNLQSFNKPKAELVQITGSDREKEIHKNLDEMSSGLKRLAAMGLEMQFELDKQNNMIDGITNKSIKTDERINDQNAQMRRILK
;
A
#
# COMPACT_ATOMS: atom_id res chain seq x y z
N MET A 1 -28.88 52.51 35.89
CA MET A 1 -29.03 53.30 34.65
C MET A 1 -27.69 54.01 34.42
N SER A 2 -26.96 53.91 33.32
CA SER A 2 -26.96 53.06 32.13
C SER A 2 -25.49 53.03 31.67
N LEU A 3 -24.93 51.86 31.34
CA LEU A 3 -23.59 51.77 30.77
C LEU A 3 -23.64 52.31 29.34
N ASN A 4 -22.87 53.36 29.07
CA ASN A 4 -22.75 53.93 27.72
C ASN A 4 -21.86 53.00 26.87
N SER A 5 -22.48 52.08 26.15
CA SER A 5 -21.82 51.23 25.16
C SER A 5 -21.53 52.05 23.90
N LYS A 6 -20.31 52.59 23.78
CA LYS A 6 -19.81 53.01 22.47
C LYS A 6 -19.14 51.83 21.79
N ASN A 7 -19.79 51.35 20.73
CA ASN A 7 -19.27 50.30 19.87
C ASN A 7 -17.95 50.77 19.23
N PRO A 8 -16.90 49.95 19.22
CA PRO A 8 -15.60 50.30 18.65
C PRO A 8 -15.56 50.29 17.11
N PHE A 9 -16.73 50.22 16.45
CA PHE A 9 -16.88 50.10 14.99
C PHE A 9 -17.67 51.26 14.35
N GLU A 10 -18.01 52.32 15.08
CA GLU A 10 -18.49 53.55 14.44
C GLU A 10 -17.29 54.30 13.87
N THR A 11 -16.96 54.02 12.61
CA THR A 11 -16.15 54.91 11.78
C THR A 11 -16.98 56.14 11.48
N ASN A 12 -16.53 57.31 11.95
CA ASN A 12 -17.09 58.59 11.52
C ASN A 12 -16.87 58.71 10.00
N ASP A 13 -17.95 58.65 9.22
CA ASP A 13 -17.97 58.71 7.75
C ASP A 13 -17.75 60.12 7.17
N ASP A 14 -17.16 61.03 7.96
CA ASP A 14 -16.94 62.41 7.55
C ASP A 14 -15.46 62.76 7.75
N ASP A 15 -14.65 62.63 6.68
CA ASP A 15 -13.72 63.65 6.18
C ASP A 15 -12.69 63.04 5.18
N TYR A 16 -13.15 62.51 4.04
CA TYR A 16 -12.25 62.30 2.89
C TYR A 16 -11.96 63.65 2.23
N LYS A 17 -11.09 64.46 2.85
CA LYS A 17 -10.47 65.59 2.17
C LYS A 17 -9.44 65.04 1.18
N PHE A 18 -9.72 65.27 -0.11
CA PHE A 18 -8.75 65.17 -1.20
C PHE A 18 -7.67 66.25 -1.02
N GLY A 19 -6.72 66.00 -0.12
CA GLY A 19 -5.48 66.76 0.04
C GLY A 19 -4.37 66.10 -0.77
N ASN A 20 -3.93 66.77 -1.84
CA ASN A 20 -2.78 66.36 -2.64
C ASN A 20 -1.48 66.96 -2.05
N ARG A 21 -0.43 66.12 -1.99
CA ARG A 21 1.03 66.38 -1.87
C ARG A 21 1.69 66.26 -0.48
N ASN A 22 2.35 65.12 -0.20
CA ASN A 22 3.83 64.98 -0.23
C ASN A 22 4.33 63.66 0.46
N ARG A 23 4.67 62.66 -0.37
CA ARG A 23 5.36 61.36 -0.20
C ARG A 23 5.81 60.85 1.19
N PRO A 24 5.42 59.59 1.48
CA PRO A 24 6.38 58.52 1.81
C PRO A 24 6.24 57.30 0.87
N GLU A 25 5.76 57.47 -0.37
CA GLU A 25 5.59 56.36 -1.33
C GLU A 25 6.90 55.57 -1.56
N ASP A 26 8.06 56.24 -1.55
CA ASP A 26 9.35 55.57 -1.75
C ASP A 26 9.77 54.69 -0.56
N ASP A 27 9.43 55.07 0.67
CA ASP A 27 9.71 54.28 1.88
C ASP A 27 8.76 53.09 2.00
N ASP A 28 7.49 53.29 1.67
CA ASP A 28 6.49 52.22 1.58
C ASP A 28 6.85 51.21 0.48
N ILE A 29 7.28 51.68 -0.70
CA ILE A 29 7.75 50.82 -1.79
C ILE A 29 9.00 50.03 -1.39
N ARG A 30 9.98 50.65 -0.71
CA ARG A 30 11.18 49.96 -0.22
C ARG A 30 10.85 48.91 0.83
N PHE A 31 9.96 49.24 1.77
CA PHE A 31 9.50 48.31 2.79
C PHE A 31 8.76 47.10 2.17
N ILE A 32 7.93 47.35 1.16
CA ILE A 32 7.26 46.29 0.40
C ILE A 32 8.28 45.43 -0.36
N GLN A 33 9.27 46.04 -1.03
CA GLN A 33 10.33 45.31 -1.75
C GLN A 33 11.19 44.44 -0.80
N GLU A 34 11.54 44.95 0.38
CA GLU A 34 12.28 44.19 1.39
C GLU A 34 11.46 43.00 1.89
N LYS A 35 10.17 43.20 2.18
CA LYS A 35 9.26 42.12 2.56
C LYS A 35 9.12 41.07 1.47
N ILE A 36 8.97 41.48 0.21
CA ILE A 36 8.92 40.58 -0.94
C ILE A 36 10.20 39.74 -0.99
N GLY A 37 11.38 40.38 -0.96
CA GLY A 37 12.65 39.67 -1.02
C GLY A 37 12.85 38.69 0.13
N LYS A 38 12.37 39.03 1.34
CA LYS A 38 12.39 38.11 2.47
C LYS A 38 11.47 36.91 2.24
N VAL A 39 10.25 37.13 1.79
CA VAL A 39 9.29 36.05 1.50
C VAL A 39 9.80 35.14 0.38
N GLU A 40 10.42 35.70 -0.66
CA GLU A 40 11.08 34.94 -1.72
C GLU A 40 12.20 34.06 -1.16
N ASN A 41 13.06 34.58 -0.28
CA ASN A 41 14.14 33.80 0.36
C ASN A 41 13.59 32.64 1.17
N ASP A 42 12.64 32.94 2.05
CA ASP A 42 12.04 31.98 2.95
C ASP A 42 11.33 30.88 2.14
N SER A 43 10.68 31.25 1.03
CA SER A 43 10.01 30.33 0.10
C SER A 43 11.01 29.47 -0.68
N LEU A 44 12.10 30.04 -1.18
CA LEU A 44 13.15 29.30 -1.88
C LEU A 44 13.82 28.27 -0.96
N GLU A 45 14.16 28.68 0.26
CA GLU A 45 14.76 27.78 1.24
C GLU A 45 13.77 26.66 1.63
N SER A 46 12.50 27.01 1.84
CA SER A 46 11.45 26.05 2.15
C SER A 46 11.25 25.01 1.05
N THR A 47 11.13 25.44 -0.21
CA THR A 47 10.96 24.53 -1.35
C THR A 47 12.18 23.64 -1.57
N THR A 48 13.39 24.18 -1.36
CA THR A 48 14.64 23.40 -1.43
C THR A 48 14.69 22.31 -0.36
N ARG A 49 14.33 22.63 0.89
CA ARG A 49 14.23 21.64 1.97
C ARG A 49 13.18 20.58 1.67
N ALA A 50 12.02 20.99 1.16
CA ALA A 50 10.94 20.08 0.82
C ALA A 50 11.34 19.10 -0.30
N LEU A 51 12.03 19.57 -1.34
CA LEU A 51 12.60 18.69 -2.38
C LEU A 51 13.59 17.66 -1.82
N ARG A 52 14.47 18.08 -0.90
CA ARG A 52 15.39 17.16 -0.24
C ARG A 52 14.64 16.04 0.47
N VAL A 53 13.65 16.40 1.30
CA VAL A 53 12.82 15.42 2.02
C VAL A 53 12.04 14.53 1.05
N LEU A 54 11.53 15.08 -0.05
CA LEU A 54 10.80 14.34 -1.07
C LEU A 54 11.68 13.27 -1.73
N ASN A 55 12.90 13.63 -2.11
CA ASN A 55 13.86 12.71 -2.71
C ASN A 55 14.29 11.61 -1.73
N GLU A 56 14.55 11.98 -0.46
CA GLU A 56 14.83 11.03 0.62
C GLU A 56 13.66 10.06 0.83
N THR A 57 12.43 10.57 0.83
CA THR A 57 11.21 9.75 0.94
C THR A 57 11.06 8.81 -0.26
N GLN A 58 11.40 9.26 -1.48
CA GLN A 58 11.36 8.41 -2.67
C GLN A 58 12.36 7.26 -2.58
N GLU A 59 13.57 7.51 -2.10
CA GLU A 59 14.58 6.46 -1.90
C GLU A 59 14.12 5.41 -0.87
N ILE A 60 13.59 5.87 0.26
CA ILE A 60 13.06 4.99 1.30
C ILE A 60 11.86 4.21 0.75
N GLY A 61 10.94 4.87 0.05
CA GLY A 61 9.77 4.25 -0.57
C GLY A 61 10.15 3.16 -1.58
N ALA A 62 11.16 3.40 -2.41
CA ALA A 62 11.65 2.40 -3.36
C ALA A 62 12.24 1.17 -2.65
N LYS A 63 13.04 1.38 -1.59
CA LYS A 63 13.57 0.27 -0.78
C LYS A 63 12.44 -0.53 -0.13
N THR A 64 11.42 0.15 0.40
CA THR A 64 10.25 -0.49 1.01
C THR A 64 9.45 -1.29 -0.03
N ALA A 65 9.23 -0.76 -1.23
CA ALA A 65 8.53 -1.48 -2.29
C ALA A 65 9.27 -2.78 -2.71
N VAL A 66 10.59 -2.73 -2.82
CA VAL A 66 11.43 -3.93 -3.09
C VAL A 66 11.31 -4.94 -1.95
N GLU A 67 11.36 -4.48 -0.70
CA GLU A 67 11.23 -5.35 0.46
C GLU A 67 9.85 -6.00 0.55
N LEU A 68 8.77 -5.25 0.28
CA LEU A 68 7.43 -5.81 0.18
C LEU A 68 7.36 -6.91 -0.88
N HIS A 69 7.93 -6.70 -2.07
CA HIS A 69 7.97 -7.74 -3.09
C HIS A 69 8.71 -9.02 -2.60
N ARG A 70 9.86 -8.84 -1.93
CA ARG A 70 10.63 -9.94 -1.34
C ARG A 70 9.86 -10.69 -0.24
N GLN A 71 9.05 -9.98 0.55
CA GLN A 71 8.17 -10.59 1.55
C GLN A 71 7.02 -11.37 0.89
N GLY A 72 6.46 -10.84 -0.19
CA GLY A 72 5.45 -11.53 -1.00
C GLY A 72 5.95 -12.88 -1.52
N GLU A 73 7.19 -12.95 -2.03
CA GLU A 73 7.79 -14.22 -2.44
C GLU A 73 7.98 -15.21 -1.28
N GLN A 74 8.35 -14.72 -0.09
CA GLN A 74 8.48 -15.57 1.09
C GLN A 74 7.14 -16.18 1.50
N LEU A 75 6.06 -15.38 1.50
CA LEU A 75 4.71 -15.89 1.75
C LEU A 75 4.33 -16.95 0.71
N SER A 76 4.61 -16.72 -0.57
CA SER A 76 4.36 -17.72 -1.61
C SER A 76 5.09 -19.04 -1.36
N ARG A 77 6.36 -18.99 -0.93
CA ARG A 77 7.13 -20.20 -0.58
C ARG A 77 6.57 -20.92 0.65
N VAL A 78 6.06 -20.16 1.63
CA VAL A 78 5.42 -20.75 2.81
C VAL A 78 4.12 -21.46 2.42
N ASP A 79 3.31 -20.84 1.56
CA ASP A 79 2.07 -21.44 1.07
C ASP A 79 2.33 -22.75 0.31
N GLU A 80 3.31 -22.77 -0.60
CA GLU A 80 3.73 -23.96 -1.34
C GLU A 80 4.22 -25.07 -0.40
N ARG A 81 5.04 -24.72 0.61
CA ARG A 81 5.50 -25.69 1.62
C ARG A 81 4.35 -26.28 2.42
N LEU A 82 3.32 -25.51 2.75
CA LEU A 82 2.14 -26.05 3.45
C LEU A 82 1.38 -27.04 2.57
N ASP A 83 1.30 -26.79 1.25
CA ASP A 83 0.70 -27.74 0.32
C ASP A 83 1.52 -29.03 0.21
N ASP A 84 2.86 -28.93 0.17
CA ASP A 84 3.77 -30.09 0.19
C ASP A 84 3.63 -30.93 1.46
N VAL A 85 3.56 -30.28 2.62
CA VAL A 85 3.33 -30.96 3.90
C VAL A 85 1.96 -31.64 3.88
N ASN A 86 0.91 -30.97 3.43
CA ASN A 86 -0.42 -31.55 3.32
C ASN A 86 -0.45 -32.78 2.39
N ASN A 87 0.26 -32.73 1.25
CA ASN A 87 0.44 -33.86 0.34
C ASN A 87 1.24 -35.02 0.96
N THR A 88 2.25 -34.69 1.74
CA THR A 88 3.04 -35.65 2.51
C THR A 88 2.15 -36.34 3.54
N LEU A 89 1.34 -35.59 4.31
CA LEU A 89 0.39 -36.13 5.26
C LEU A 89 -0.67 -37.01 4.59
N ASN A 90 -1.15 -36.66 3.40
CA ASN A 90 -2.03 -37.53 2.62
C ASN A 90 -1.38 -38.89 2.33
N SER A 91 -0.11 -38.88 1.92
CA SER A 91 0.66 -40.08 1.63
C SER A 91 0.95 -40.88 2.91
N THR A 92 1.33 -40.20 3.99
CA THR A 92 1.50 -40.80 5.32
C THR A 92 0.22 -41.48 5.79
N GLN A 93 -0.95 -40.87 5.62
CA GLN A 93 -2.22 -41.50 6.01
C GLN A 93 -2.47 -42.81 5.26
N LYS A 94 -2.20 -42.84 3.95
CA LYS A 94 -2.33 -44.06 3.14
C LYS A 94 -1.38 -45.15 3.64
N ASN A 95 -0.14 -44.80 3.95
CA ASN A 95 0.85 -45.72 4.49
C ASN A 95 0.45 -46.23 5.89
N LEU A 96 -0.03 -45.35 6.78
CA LEU A 96 -0.54 -45.74 8.11
C LEU A 96 -1.72 -46.71 8.02
N ASN A 97 -2.64 -46.48 7.06
CA ASN A 97 -3.76 -47.39 6.81
C ASN A 97 -3.26 -48.78 6.33
N GLN A 98 -2.22 -48.83 5.50
CA GLN A 98 -1.59 -50.09 5.09
C GLN A 98 -0.91 -50.80 6.26
N VAL A 99 -0.20 -50.08 7.14
CA VAL A 99 0.42 -50.66 8.33
C VAL A 99 -0.63 -51.26 9.27
N LYS A 100 -1.76 -50.56 9.50
CA LYS A 100 -2.90 -51.14 10.24
C LYS A 100 -3.41 -52.45 9.62
N SER A 101 -3.43 -52.55 8.29
CA SER A 101 -3.85 -53.75 7.57
C SER A 101 -2.90 -54.94 7.79
N VAL A 102 -1.58 -54.70 7.84
CA VAL A 102 -0.59 -55.77 8.08
C VAL A 102 -0.64 -56.30 9.52
N PHE A 103 -0.81 -55.42 10.51
CA PHE A 103 -0.96 -55.84 11.92
C PHE A 103 -2.34 -56.44 12.24
N GLY A 104 -3.39 -56.10 11.48
CA GLY A 104 -4.71 -56.75 11.57
C GLY A 104 -4.81 -58.09 10.81
N GLY A 105 -3.99 -58.28 9.77
CA GLY A 105 -3.99 -59.46 8.92
C GLY A 105 -3.49 -60.76 9.58
N LEU A 106 -2.79 -60.66 10.71
CA LEU A 106 -2.42 -61.84 11.51
C LEU A 106 -3.54 -62.29 12.47
N LYS A 107 -4.50 -61.41 12.81
CA LYS A 107 -5.71 -61.83 13.56
C LYS A 107 -6.83 -62.33 12.65
N ASN A 108 -6.88 -61.90 11.38
CA ASN A 108 -7.91 -62.36 10.43
C ASN A 108 -7.55 -63.63 9.63
N LYS A 109 -6.40 -64.25 9.91
CA LYS A 109 -6.17 -65.65 9.50
C LYS A 109 -6.65 -66.67 10.55
N PHE A 110 -7.23 -66.21 11.67
CA PHE A 110 -7.85 -67.05 12.69
C PHE A 110 -9.39 -67.02 12.71
N PHE A 111 -10.05 -66.14 11.94
CA PHE A 111 -11.51 -66.16 11.76
C PHE A 111 -11.84 -65.77 10.32
N GLY A 112 -12.48 -66.67 9.58
CA GLY A 112 -12.58 -66.64 8.13
C GLY A 112 -13.74 -65.83 7.53
N TRP A 113 -13.87 -66.02 6.21
CA TRP A 113 -15.00 -65.68 5.31
C TRP A 113 -14.87 -64.43 4.41
N SER A 114 -14.35 -64.69 3.19
CA SER A 114 -14.90 -64.42 1.84
C SER A 114 -15.37 -63.03 1.34
N SER A 115 -14.82 -62.67 0.15
CA SER A 115 -15.43 -62.05 -1.06
C SER A 115 -15.87 -60.56 -1.03
N LYS A 116 -15.97 -59.77 -2.13
CA LYS A 116 -15.41 -59.66 -3.51
C LYS A 116 -16.03 -58.37 -4.15
N ASN A 117 -15.44 -57.87 -5.25
CA ASN A 117 -15.91 -56.92 -6.30
C ASN A 117 -15.53 -55.41 -6.11
N VAL A 118 -14.82 -54.67 -7.01
CA VAL A 118 -14.91 -54.38 -8.49
C VAL A 118 -16.13 -53.47 -8.79
N SER A 119 -16.10 -52.28 -9.45
CA SER A 119 -15.44 -51.81 -10.70
C SER A 119 -15.56 -50.27 -10.96
N THR A 120 -14.74 -49.74 -11.92
CA THR A 120 -15.02 -48.75 -13.03
C THR A 120 -15.56 -47.32 -12.74
N GLU A 121 -15.32 -46.22 -13.47
CA GLU A 121 -14.52 -45.83 -14.66
C GLU A 121 -14.68 -44.29 -14.89
N SER A 122 -13.85 -43.76 -15.80
CA SER A 122 -13.51 -42.39 -16.26
C SER A 122 -14.60 -41.38 -16.68
N LYS A 123 -14.29 -40.06 -16.67
CA LYS A 123 -13.95 -39.24 -17.88
C LYS A 123 -13.77 -37.71 -17.63
N LYS A 124 -13.08 -37.12 -18.61
CA LYS A 124 -12.44 -35.79 -18.82
C LYS A 124 -13.40 -34.74 -19.42
N SER A 125 -13.15 -33.43 -19.22
CA SER A 125 -13.22 -32.38 -20.27
C SER A 125 -12.67 -31.00 -19.83
N GLU A 126 -11.86 -30.40 -20.72
CA GLU A 126 -11.28 -29.04 -20.73
C GLU A 126 -12.28 -27.96 -21.21
N ILE A 127 -11.97 -26.65 -21.02
CA ILE A 127 -12.07 -25.55 -22.02
C ILE A 127 -11.32 -24.29 -21.52
N LYS A 128 -10.94 -23.45 -22.48
CA LYS A 128 -9.86 -22.46 -22.55
C LYS A 128 -10.24 -21.01 -22.14
N ARG A 129 -9.15 -20.26 -21.92
CA ARG A 129 -8.84 -18.81 -21.80
C ARG A 129 -9.75 -17.82 -22.56
N ASP A 130 -9.81 -16.58 -22.06
CA ASP A 130 -9.45 -15.37 -22.83
C ASP A 130 -9.16 -14.15 -21.94
N ALA A 131 -8.25 -13.30 -22.43
CA ALA A 131 -7.67 -12.14 -21.78
C ALA A 131 -8.53 -10.87 -21.95
N VAL A 132 -8.58 -10.02 -20.93
CA VAL A 132 -9.25 -8.71 -21.01
C VAL A 132 -8.23 -7.59 -21.15
N SER A 133 -8.41 -6.83 -22.22
CA SER A 133 -7.61 -5.69 -22.67
C SER A 133 -7.85 -4.46 -21.78
N VAL A 134 -6.76 -3.89 -21.27
CA VAL A 134 -6.72 -2.60 -20.55
C VAL A 134 -6.51 -1.49 -21.57
N ASN A 135 -7.44 -0.53 -21.68
CA ASN A 135 -7.22 0.78 -22.30
C ASN A 135 -8.37 1.74 -21.94
N ASN A 136 -8.10 2.77 -21.12
CA ASN A 136 -8.35 4.15 -21.50
C ASN A 136 -7.93 5.11 -20.38
N LEU A 137 -6.79 5.78 -20.61
CA LEU A 137 -6.30 6.92 -19.84
C LEU A 137 -6.77 8.18 -20.58
N GLN A 138 -7.81 8.86 -20.08
CA GLN A 138 -8.21 10.16 -20.62
C GLN A 138 -7.59 11.29 -19.81
N SER A 139 -6.70 11.98 -20.51
CA SER A 139 -6.03 13.22 -20.15
C SER A 139 -7.06 14.33 -19.90
N PHE A 140 -7.17 14.80 -18.66
CA PHE A 140 -7.90 16.01 -18.34
C PHE A 140 -6.94 17.20 -18.33
N ASN A 141 -7.00 17.99 -19.41
CA ASN A 141 -6.40 19.30 -19.52
C ASN A 141 -7.01 20.23 -18.46
N LYS A 142 -6.20 20.64 -17.48
CA LYS A 142 -6.54 21.75 -16.58
C LYS A 142 -6.17 23.08 -17.25
N PRO A 143 -7.08 24.08 -17.33
CA PRO A 143 -6.70 25.42 -17.72
C PRO A 143 -5.79 26.05 -16.66
N LYS A 144 -4.69 26.62 -17.14
CA LYS A 144 -3.67 27.33 -16.37
C LYS A 144 -4.30 28.63 -15.86
N ALA A 145 -4.50 28.77 -14.56
CA ALA A 145 -4.85 30.04 -13.94
C ALA A 145 -3.62 30.96 -14.04
N GLU A 146 -3.78 32.08 -14.74
CA GLU A 146 -2.75 33.09 -14.94
C GLU A 146 -2.66 33.92 -13.66
N LEU A 147 -1.69 33.57 -12.81
CA LEU A 147 -1.36 34.38 -11.65
C LEU A 147 -0.60 35.61 -12.16
N VAL A 148 -1.14 36.79 -11.88
CA VAL A 148 -0.53 38.09 -12.18
C VAL A 148 0.87 38.12 -11.53
N GLN A 149 1.92 38.03 -12.36
CA GLN A 149 3.32 38.16 -11.95
C GLN A 149 3.58 39.61 -11.54
N ILE A 150 3.60 39.88 -10.24
CA ILE A 150 4.06 41.18 -9.72
C ILE A 150 5.57 41.14 -9.44
N THR A 151 6.23 39.99 -9.48
CA THR A 151 7.68 39.88 -9.19
C THR A 151 8.37 38.84 -10.10
N GLY A 152 8.66 39.19 -11.35
CA GLY A 152 9.44 38.34 -12.27
C GLY A 152 10.93 38.16 -11.89
N SER A 153 11.25 38.03 -10.60
CA SER A 153 12.61 37.82 -10.11
C SER A 153 13.10 36.42 -10.50
N ASP A 154 14.41 36.24 -10.67
CA ASP A 154 14.97 34.92 -10.96
C ASP A 154 14.71 33.93 -9.81
N ARG A 155 14.48 34.43 -8.59
CA ARG A 155 14.13 33.62 -7.41
C ARG A 155 12.73 33.05 -7.53
N GLU A 156 11.76 33.83 -8.00
CA GLU A 156 10.41 33.34 -8.24
C GLU A 156 10.40 32.22 -9.29
N LYS A 157 11.22 32.33 -10.35
CA LYS A 157 11.39 31.25 -11.34
C LYS A 157 11.97 29.98 -10.70
N GLU A 158 12.95 30.09 -9.82
CA GLU A 158 13.52 28.94 -9.09
C GLU A 158 12.49 28.31 -8.14
N ILE A 159 11.71 29.12 -7.43
CA ILE A 159 10.62 28.65 -6.56
C ILE A 159 9.60 27.86 -7.39
N HIS A 160 9.16 28.40 -8.54
CA HIS A 160 8.22 27.69 -9.41
C HIS A 160 8.78 26.38 -9.94
N LYS A 161 10.05 26.37 -10.37
CA LYS A 161 10.73 25.14 -10.78
C LYS A 161 10.75 24.11 -9.65
N ASN A 162 11.09 24.52 -8.43
CA ASN A 162 11.10 23.62 -7.28
C ASN A 162 9.69 23.08 -6.99
N LEU A 163 8.66 23.91 -7.06
CA LEU A 163 7.26 23.49 -6.87
C LEU A 163 6.80 22.50 -7.95
N ASP A 164 7.19 22.68 -9.20
CA ASP A 164 6.89 21.74 -10.29
C ASP A 164 7.59 20.38 -10.09
N GLU A 165 8.86 20.41 -9.66
CA GLU A 165 9.61 19.20 -9.28
C GLU A 165 8.97 18.50 -8.08
N MET A 166 8.55 19.26 -7.06
CA MET A 166 7.83 18.73 -5.90
C MET A 166 6.52 18.08 -6.31
N SER A 167 5.71 18.75 -7.14
CA SER A 167 4.44 18.23 -7.66
C SER A 167 4.65 16.91 -8.40
N SER A 168 5.68 16.84 -9.25
CA SER A 168 6.04 15.64 -9.99
C SER A 168 6.52 14.53 -9.05
N GLY A 169 7.32 14.85 -8.04
CA GLY A 169 7.81 13.87 -7.08
C GLY A 169 6.72 13.35 -6.14
N LEU A 170 5.76 14.20 -5.75
CA LEU A 170 4.58 13.78 -4.99
C LEU A 170 3.69 12.83 -5.80
N LYS A 171 3.53 13.06 -7.11
CA LYS A 171 2.83 12.10 -7.99
C LYS A 171 3.52 10.74 -8.03
N ARG A 172 4.85 10.71 -8.10
CA ARG A 172 5.62 9.45 -8.04
C ARG A 172 5.48 8.76 -6.68
N LEU A 173 5.54 9.50 -5.58
CA LEU A 173 5.29 8.96 -4.24
C LEU A 173 3.88 8.39 -4.11
N ALA A 174 2.87 9.07 -4.65
CA ALA A 174 1.50 8.57 -4.65
C ALA A 174 1.35 7.27 -5.45
N ALA A 175 1.98 7.18 -6.62
CA ALA A 175 1.99 5.95 -7.42
C ALA A 175 2.65 4.80 -6.66
N MET A 176 3.83 5.00 -6.08
CA MET A 176 4.49 3.98 -5.24
C MET A 176 3.63 3.59 -4.04
N GLY A 177 2.98 4.56 -3.40
CA GLY A 177 2.05 4.31 -2.29
C GLY A 177 0.90 3.38 -2.68
N LEU A 178 0.31 3.58 -3.86
CA LEU A 178 -0.75 2.71 -4.39
C LEU A 178 -0.23 1.31 -4.73
N GLU A 179 0.96 1.19 -5.33
CA GLU A 179 1.59 -0.10 -5.61
C GLU A 179 1.90 -0.88 -4.33
N MET A 180 2.46 -0.22 -3.32
CA MET A 180 2.70 -0.81 -2.01
C MET A 180 1.41 -1.22 -1.31
N GLN A 181 0.35 -0.40 -1.39
CA GLN A 181 -0.97 -0.75 -0.86
C GLN A 181 -1.52 -2.02 -1.51
N PHE A 182 -1.45 -2.12 -2.84
CA PHE A 182 -1.91 -3.30 -3.57
C PHE A 182 -1.14 -4.57 -3.18
N GLU A 183 0.19 -4.49 -3.06
CA GLU A 183 1.01 -5.63 -2.65
C GLU A 183 0.72 -6.02 -1.18
N LEU A 184 0.49 -5.06 -0.29
CA LEU A 184 0.05 -5.34 1.09
C LEU A 184 -1.31 -6.05 1.13
N ASP A 185 -2.29 -5.60 0.34
CA ASP A 185 -3.60 -6.24 0.28
C ASP A 185 -3.51 -7.68 -0.25
N LYS A 186 -2.66 -7.91 -1.26
CA LYS A 186 -2.35 -9.25 -1.76
C LYS A 186 -1.71 -10.12 -0.68
N GLN A 187 -0.74 -9.59 0.07
CA GLN A 187 -0.06 -10.31 1.15
C GLN A 187 -1.01 -10.63 2.31
N ASN A 188 -1.90 -9.72 2.69
CA ASN A 188 -2.92 -9.98 3.72
C ASN A 188 -3.78 -11.19 3.36
N ASN A 189 -4.25 -11.26 2.12
CA ASN A 189 -5.01 -12.43 1.63
C ASN A 189 -4.18 -13.73 1.65
N MET A 190 -2.88 -13.66 1.29
CA MET A 190 -1.98 -14.82 1.37
C MET A 190 -1.79 -15.28 2.82
N ILE A 191 -1.63 -14.35 3.77
CA ILE A 191 -1.48 -14.66 5.21
C ILE A 191 -2.72 -15.37 5.74
N ASP A 192 -3.92 -14.94 5.38
CA ASP A 192 -5.15 -15.61 5.79
C ASP A 192 -5.23 -17.05 5.23
N GLY A 193 -4.84 -17.23 3.96
CA GLY A 193 -4.76 -18.54 3.31
C GLY A 193 -3.76 -19.47 4.01
N ILE A 194 -2.54 -18.98 4.23
CA ILE A 194 -1.45 -19.68 4.94
C ILE A 194 -1.89 -20.04 6.36
N THR A 195 -2.53 -19.11 7.08
CA THR A 195 -3.01 -19.36 8.45
C THR A 195 -4.00 -20.50 8.49
N ASN A 196 -4.99 -20.49 7.58
CA ASN A 196 -5.98 -21.56 7.48
C ASN A 196 -5.35 -22.91 7.09
N LYS A 197 -4.42 -22.93 6.13
CA LYS A 197 -3.68 -24.14 5.75
C LYS A 197 -2.82 -24.65 6.90
N SER A 198 -2.17 -23.76 7.64
CA SER A 198 -1.29 -24.10 8.77
C SER A 198 -2.08 -24.76 9.89
N ILE A 199 -3.24 -24.21 10.27
CA ILE A 199 -4.12 -24.80 11.31
C ILE A 199 -4.53 -26.23 10.91
N LYS A 200 -5.04 -26.42 9.69
CA LYS A 200 -5.43 -27.75 9.19
C LYS A 200 -4.26 -28.72 9.14
N THR A 201 -3.08 -28.23 8.74
CA THR A 201 -1.86 -29.04 8.66
C THR A 201 -1.43 -29.49 10.05
N ASP A 202 -1.47 -28.61 11.04
CA ASP A 202 -1.15 -28.93 12.44
C ASP A 202 -2.09 -29.97 13.03
N GLU A 203 -3.41 -29.79 12.87
CA GLU A 203 -4.42 -30.78 13.30
C GLU A 203 -4.13 -32.17 12.72
N ARG A 204 -3.84 -32.25 11.41
CA ARG A 204 -3.52 -33.51 10.74
C ARG A 204 -2.22 -34.14 11.22
N ILE A 205 -1.19 -33.33 11.48
CA ILE A 205 0.08 -33.82 12.04
C ILE A 205 -0.19 -34.44 13.43
N ASN A 206 -0.96 -33.76 14.28
CA ASN A 206 -1.29 -34.23 15.61
C ASN A 206 -2.07 -35.56 15.58
N ASP A 207 -3.07 -35.68 14.70
CA ASP A 207 -3.84 -36.91 14.51
C ASP A 207 -2.97 -38.08 14.04
N GLN A 208 -2.09 -37.84 13.07
CA GLN A 208 -1.18 -38.87 12.56
C GLN A 208 -0.13 -39.27 13.59
N ASN A 209 0.40 -38.32 14.35
CA ASN A 209 1.30 -38.59 15.47
C ASN A 209 0.63 -39.46 16.53
N ALA A 210 -0.62 -39.17 16.90
CA ALA A 210 -1.38 -39.99 17.83
C ALA A 210 -1.64 -41.41 17.29
N GLN A 211 -1.98 -41.54 16.00
CA GLN A 211 -2.15 -42.84 15.35
C GLN A 211 -0.85 -43.66 15.34
N MET A 212 0.28 -43.06 14.95
CA MET A 212 1.60 -43.72 14.97
C MET A 212 1.96 -44.23 16.36
N ARG A 213 1.74 -43.42 17.41
CA ARG A 213 1.98 -43.83 18.81
C ARG A 213 1.11 -45.00 19.24
N ARG A 214 -0.09 -45.17 18.67
CA ARG A 214 -0.95 -46.34 18.94
C ARG A 214 -0.48 -47.60 18.21
N ILE A 215 0.15 -47.48 17.05
CA ILE A 215 0.68 -48.62 16.28
C ILE A 215 1.96 -49.17 16.92
N LEU A 216 2.77 -48.30 17.53
CA LEU A 216 4.02 -48.68 18.20
C LEU A 216 3.84 -49.32 19.58
N LYS A 217 2.61 -49.36 20.11
CA LYS A 217 2.25 -50.02 21.38
C LYS A 217 1.63 -51.38 21.10
#